data_AF-A0A929UNB6-F1
#
_entry.id   AF-A0A929UNB6-F1
#
_cell.length_a   1.000
_cell.length_b   1.000
_cell.length_c   1.000
_cell.angle_alpha   90.00
_cell.angle_beta   90.00
_cell.angle_gamma   90.00
#
_symmetry.space_group_name_H-M   'P 1'
#
loop_
_entity.id
_entity.type
_entity.pdbx_description
1 polymer ?
#
loop_
_entity_poly.entity_id
_entity_poly.type
_entity_poly.pdbx_seq_one_letter_code
_entity_poly.pdbx_strand_id
1 'polypeptide(L)'
;MAEAKKSSKRSNTKATNAKNATKSVKTNKKTDKVVKAKEIAQVAKKTFQGSHLAGFMDFIREQGVIGLAVGLAIGTAAGDTVKKLVEGFISPIVQFIVGSKEGLEAVSLRVEMLGRVAEFKWGAFVSSAITLVATAFVIYLIINLAKLNKLDKEKK
;
A
#
# COMPACT_ATOMS: atom_id res chain seq x y z
N MET A 1 96.59 -26.13 -0.98
CA MET A 1 96.55 -27.33 -0.12
C MET A 1 95.73 -26.94 1.11
N ALA A 2 94.43 -27.27 1.13
CA ALA A 2 93.86 -28.39 1.93
C ALA A 2 93.96 -28.09 3.44
N GLU A 3 92.97 -28.22 4.33
CA GLU A 3 91.58 -28.66 4.32
C GLU A 3 91.05 -28.40 5.75
N ALA A 4 89.72 -28.38 5.91
CA ALA A 4 88.97 -28.87 7.07
C ALA A 4 89.00 -28.17 8.47
N LYS A 5 87.75 -27.91 8.91
CA LYS A 5 87.18 -28.17 10.25
C LYS A 5 87.73 -27.37 11.44
N LYS A 6 86.86 -26.61 12.11
CA LYS A 6 85.95 -27.18 13.14
C LYS A 6 84.85 -26.21 13.55
N SER A 7 83.64 -26.75 13.47
CA SER A 7 82.39 -26.29 14.08
C SER A 7 82.48 -26.19 15.61
N SER A 8 81.58 -25.36 16.15
CA SER A 8 80.98 -25.39 17.48
C SER A 8 81.56 -24.42 18.50
N LYS A 9 80.87 -23.30 18.74
CA LYS A 9 79.85 -23.20 19.81
C LYS A 9 79.37 -21.74 19.95
N ARG A 10 78.08 -21.59 20.28
CA ARG A 10 77.36 -20.38 20.72
C ARG A 10 76.66 -19.55 19.64
N SER A 11 75.45 -20.02 19.39
CA SER A 11 74.23 -19.30 19.09
C SER A 11 74.07 -17.90 19.69
N ASN A 12 73.39 -17.08 18.90
CA ASN A 12 72.40 -16.06 19.28
C ASN A 12 72.86 -14.60 19.34
N THR A 13 72.91 -13.96 18.16
CA THR A 13 72.86 -12.50 18.01
C THR A 13 71.49 -12.11 17.46
N LYS A 14 70.55 -11.78 18.35
CA LYS A 14 69.41 -10.92 18.02
C LYS A 14 68.94 -10.20 19.28
N ALA A 15 69.62 -9.10 19.60
CA ALA A 15 69.25 -8.21 20.68
C ALA A 15 69.51 -6.77 20.25
N THR A 16 68.50 -6.16 19.60
CA THR A 16 68.33 -4.71 19.60
C THR A 16 66.94 -4.46 20.16
N ASN A 17 66.89 -4.27 21.47
CA ASN A 17 65.68 -3.90 22.21
C ASN A 17 65.96 -2.64 23.04
N ALA A 18 64.91 -1.83 23.17
CA ALA A 18 64.72 -0.74 24.11
C ALA A 18 65.47 0.60 23.88
N LYS A 19 64.81 1.51 23.14
CA LYS A 19 64.34 2.80 23.70
C LYS A 19 63.42 3.52 22.71
N ASN A 20 62.33 4.08 23.25
CA ASN A 20 61.28 4.91 22.63
C ASN A 20 60.15 4.23 21.86
N ALA A 21 59.30 3.52 22.62
CA ALA A 21 57.91 3.25 22.24
C ALA A 21 56.96 3.97 23.22
N THR A 22 56.87 5.32 23.19
CA THR A 22 55.74 6.05 23.82
C THR A 22 55.59 7.49 23.30
N LYS A 23 55.20 7.69 22.05
CA LYS A 23 54.49 8.91 21.59
C LYS A 23 53.98 8.70 20.16
N SER A 24 52.69 8.32 20.06
CA SER A 24 51.76 8.56 18.94
C SER A 24 50.76 7.40 18.84
N VAL A 25 49.89 7.29 19.86
CA VAL A 25 48.62 6.56 19.74
C VAL A 25 47.53 7.47 20.31
N LYS A 26 47.19 8.52 19.54
CA LYS A 26 45.95 9.29 19.70
C LYS A 26 45.54 9.85 18.34
N THR A 27 44.95 8.99 17.50
CA THR A 27 44.20 9.48 16.33
C THR A 27 43.03 8.55 16.04
N ASN A 28 41.82 9.08 16.27
CA ASN A 28 40.52 8.75 15.67
C ASN A 28 40.16 7.27 15.39
N LYS A 29 39.39 6.68 16.31
CA LYS A 29 38.61 5.44 16.09
C LYS A 29 37.09 5.69 16.05
N LYS A 30 36.64 6.90 15.70
CA LYS A 30 35.19 7.25 15.66
C LYS A 30 34.70 7.85 14.34
N THR A 31 35.55 7.96 13.31
CA THR A 31 35.21 8.63 12.05
C THR A 31 35.29 7.78 10.78
N ASP A 32 35.51 6.45 10.86
CA ASP A 32 35.57 5.62 9.64
C ASP A 32 34.34 4.72 9.42
N LYS A 33 33.55 4.44 10.47
CA LYS A 33 32.32 3.65 10.34
C LYS A 33 31.12 4.47 9.85
N VAL A 34 31.15 5.78 10.08
CA VAL A 34 30.04 6.69 9.73
C VAL A 34 30.14 7.16 8.26
N VAL A 35 31.35 7.18 7.69
CA VAL A 35 31.59 7.62 6.30
C VAL A 35 31.26 6.50 5.31
N LYS A 36 31.69 5.25 5.55
CA LYS A 36 31.30 4.09 4.71
C LYS A 36 29.80 3.77 4.77
N ALA A 37 29.16 3.92 5.94
CA ALA A 37 27.71 3.75 6.05
C ALA A 37 26.94 4.82 5.25
N LYS A 38 27.45 6.06 5.20
CA LYS A 38 26.89 7.14 4.37
C LYS A 38 27.10 6.91 2.88
N GLU A 39 28.20 6.30 2.46
CA GLU A 39 28.48 5.99 1.06
C GLU A 39 27.58 4.86 0.55
N ILE A 40 27.45 3.76 1.30
CA ILE A 40 26.59 2.62 0.92
C ILE A 40 25.11 3.05 0.89
N ALA A 41 24.68 3.92 1.82
CA ALA A 41 23.34 4.50 1.80
C ALA A 41 23.12 5.46 0.62
N GLN A 42 24.14 6.23 0.22
CA GLN A 42 24.04 7.16 -0.91
C GLN A 42 24.06 6.46 -2.27
N VAL A 43 24.84 5.39 -2.44
CA VAL A 43 24.88 4.60 -3.68
C VAL A 43 23.56 3.83 -3.86
N ALA A 44 23.03 3.23 -2.79
CA ALA A 44 21.69 2.63 -2.80
C ALA A 44 20.60 3.67 -3.13
N LYS A 45 20.69 4.87 -2.56
CA LYS A 45 19.75 5.97 -2.85
C LYS A 45 19.89 6.51 -4.28
N LYS A 46 21.10 6.58 -4.86
CA LYS A 46 21.33 6.99 -6.26
C LYS A 46 20.82 5.95 -7.27
N THR A 47 21.01 4.66 -7.00
CA THR A 47 20.45 3.58 -7.83
C THR A 47 18.93 3.49 -7.70
N PHE A 48 18.38 3.77 -6.51
CA PHE A 48 16.93 3.83 -6.31
C PHE A 48 16.31 5.10 -6.91
N GLN A 49 16.96 6.26 -6.80
CA GLN A 49 16.50 7.54 -7.37
C GLN A 49 16.63 7.61 -8.90
N GLY A 50 17.53 6.83 -9.52
CA GLY A 50 17.59 6.64 -10.98
C GLY A 50 16.64 5.57 -11.51
N SER A 51 15.93 4.86 -10.62
CA SER A 51 14.94 3.84 -11.01
C SER A 51 13.61 4.51 -11.30
N HIS A 52 12.95 4.09 -12.38
CA HIS A 52 11.58 4.48 -12.73
C HIS A 52 10.60 4.34 -11.55
N LEU A 53 10.90 3.47 -10.58
CA LEU A 53 10.10 3.26 -9.38
C LEU A 53 10.14 4.46 -8.40
N ALA A 54 11.29 5.15 -8.28
CA ALA A 54 11.36 6.37 -7.47
C ALA A 54 10.63 7.53 -8.14
N GLY A 55 10.80 7.71 -9.46
CA GLY A 55 10.07 8.72 -10.21
C GLY A 55 8.55 8.51 -10.18
N PHE A 56 8.11 7.24 -10.21
CA PHE A 56 6.69 6.90 -10.03
C PHE A 56 6.17 7.18 -8.61
N MET A 57 6.97 6.88 -7.59
CA MET A 57 6.57 7.15 -6.20
C MET A 57 6.51 8.67 -5.92
N ASP A 58 7.42 9.44 -6.51
CA ASP A 58 7.37 10.90 -6.45
C ASP A 58 6.14 11.46 -7.21
N PHE A 59 5.79 10.90 -8.38
CA PHE A 59 4.56 11.26 -9.11
C PHE A 59 3.28 10.99 -8.32
N ILE A 60 3.14 9.79 -7.73
CA ILE A 60 1.98 9.42 -6.91
C ILE A 60 1.81 10.41 -5.74
N ARG A 61 2.92 10.87 -5.16
CA ARG A 61 2.93 11.83 -4.07
C ARG A 61 2.60 13.25 -4.54
N GLU A 62 3.19 13.72 -5.64
CA GLU A 62 2.95 15.06 -6.19
C GLU A 62 1.51 15.23 -6.70
N GLN A 63 0.96 14.22 -7.35
CA GLN A 63 -0.39 14.26 -7.91
C GLN A 63 -1.49 13.87 -6.91
N GLY A 64 -1.16 13.64 -5.64
CA GLY A 64 -2.14 13.33 -4.60
C GLY A 64 -2.91 12.02 -4.80
N VAL A 65 -2.43 11.11 -5.65
CA VAL A 65 -3.13 9.85 -6.01
C VAL A 65 -3.33 8.95 -4.80
N ILE A 66 -2.44 9.04 -3.80
CA ILE A 66 -2.54 8.29 -2.53
C ILE A 66 -3.87 8.58 -1.83
N GLY A 67 -4.30 9.85 -1.80
CA GLY A 67 -5.56 10.25 -1.17
C GLY A 67 -6.77 9.67 -1.89
N LEU A 68 -6.76 9.69 -3.23
CA LEU A 68 -7.81 9.07 -4.04
C LEU A 68 -7.86 7.55 -3.85
N ALA A 69 -6.70 6.88 -3.82
CA ALA A 69 -6.62 5.44 -3.64
C ALA A 69 -7.19 4.99 -2.29
N VAL A 70 -6.82 5.69 -1.21
CA VAL A 70 -7.33 5.39 0.14
C VAL A 70 -8.83 5.72 0.25
N GLY A 71 -9.24 6.88 -0.28
CA GLY A 71 -10.65 7.28 -0.31
C GLY A 71 -11.54 6.29 -1.06
N LEU A 72 -11.08 5.80 -2.21
CA LEU A 72 -11.79 4.78 -2.97
C LEU A 72 -11.81 3.43 -2.24
N ALA A 73 -10.70 2.99 -1.64
CA ALA A 73 -10.64 1.73 -0.93
C ALA A 73 -11.54 1.68 0.31
N ILE A 74 -11.59 2.78 1.08
CA ILE A 74 -12.51 2.91 2.21
C ILE A 74 -13.96 3.06 1.70
N GLY A 75 -14.16 3.83 0.62
CA GLY A 75 -15.46 4.05 0.01
C GLY A 75 -16.11 2.77 -0.51
N THR A 76 -15.33 1.87 -1.13
CA THR A 76 -15.85 0.56 -1.59
C THR A 76 -16.23 -0.32 -0.41
N ALA A 77 -15.38 -0.43 0.61
CA ALA A 77 -15.68 -1.23 1.80
C ALA A 77 -16.89 -0.71 2.59
N ALA A 78 -17.00 0.62 2.74
CA ALA A 78 -18.15 1.27 3.36
C ALA A 78 -19.42 1.07 2.51
N GLY A 79 -19.31 1.25 1.18
CA GLY A 79 -20.39 1.00 0.24
C GLY A 79 -20.92 -0.43 0.31
N ASP A 80 -20.02 -1.42 0.36
CA ASP A 80 -20.39 -2.84 0.50
C ASP A 80 -21.14 -3.12 1.81
N THR A 81 -20.74 -2.46 2.90
CA THR A 81 -21.41 -2.59 4.20
C THR A 81 -22.83 -2.04 4.13
N VAL A 82 -23.01 -0.86 3.52
CA VAL A 82 -24.35 -0.27 3.33
C VAL A 82 -25.18 -1.13 2.38
N LYS A 83 -24.60 -1.63 1.29
CA LYS A 83 -25.30 -2.51 0.35
C LYS A 83 -25.83 -3.77 1.04
N LYS A 84 -25.02 -4.42 1.89
CA LYS A 84 -25.47 -5.57 2.69
C LYS A 84 -26.60 -5.21 3.65
N LEU A 85 -26.55 -4.02 4.26
CA LEU A 85 -27.64 -3.53 5.12
C LEU A 85 -28.94 -3.33 4.33
N VAL A 86 -28.85 -2.77 3.13
CA VAL A 86 -29.99 -2.57 2.22
C VAL A 86 -30.56 -3.91 1.74
N GLU A 87 -29.70 -4.84 1.35
CA GLU A 87 -30.10 -6.19 0.95
C GLU A 87 -30.74 -6.97 2.10
N GLY A 88 -30.25 -6.80 3.33
CA GLY A 88 -30.78 -7.50 4.50
C GLY A 88 -32.08 -6.93 5.05
N PHE A 89 -32.27 -5.61 5.02
CA PHE A 89 -33.42 -4.96 5.68
C PHE A 89 -34.40 -4.32 4.71
N ILE A 90 -33.92 -3.65 3.66
CA ILE A 90 -34.77 -2.92 2.72
C ILE A 90 -35.32 -3.83 1.64
N SER A 91 -34.52 -4.76 1.11
CA SER A 91 -34.98 -5.68 0.06
C SER A 91 -36.20 -6.50 0.48
N PRO A 92 -36.31 -7.05 1.71
CA PRO A 92 -37.54 -7.73 2.15
C PRO A 92 -38.77 -6.82 2.17
N ILE A 93 -38.62 -5.55 2.59
CA ILE A 93 -39.72 -4.58 2.61
C ILE A 93 -40.18 -4.24 1.20
N VAL A 94 -39.22 -4.03 0.29
CA VAL A 94 -39.51 -3.78 -1.12
C VAL A 94 -40.14 -5.02 -1.77
N GLN A 95 -39.68 -6.21 -1.42
CA GLN A 95 -40.25 -7.47 -1.91
C GLN A 95 -41.70 -7.65 -1.47
N PHE A 96 -42.05 -7.19 -0.27
CA PHE A 96 -43.44 -7.23 0.21
C PHE A 96 -44.37 -6.31 -0.59
N ILE A 97 -43.86 -5.19 -1.09
CA ILE A 97 -44.66 -4.18 -1.82
C ILE A 97 -44.69 -4.45 -3.33
N VAL A 98 -43.54 -4.80 -3.92
CA VAL A 98 -43.32 -4.90 -5.37
C VAL A 98 -43.29 -6.36 -5.86
N GLY A 99 -43.17 -7.33 -4.95
CA GLY A 99 -42.96 -8.75 -5.25
C GLY A 99 -41.49 -9.17 -5.18
N SER A 100 -41.23 -10.47 -5.25
CA SER A 100 -39.89 -11.04 -5.08
C SER A 100 -38.88 -10.47 -6.08
N LYS A 101 -37.65 -10.22 -5.61
CA LYS A 101 -36.53 -9.72 -6.43
C LYS A 101 -36.27 -10.65 -7.61
N GLU A 102 -36.34 -11.96 -7.40
CA GLU A 102 -36.22 -12.97 -8.46
C GLU A 102 -37.35 -12.88 -9.49
N GLY A 103 -38.57 -12.51 -9.06
CA GLY A 103 -39.70 -12.30 -9.97
C GLY A 103 -39.48 -11.09 -10.87
N LEU A 104 -38.89 -10.02 -10.33
CA LEU A 104 -38.51 -8.84 -11.10
C LEU A 104 -37.36 -9.15 -12.05
N GLU A 105 -36.35 -9.91 -11.61
CA GLU A 105 -35.19 -10.29 -12.41
C GLU A 105 -35.52 -11.30 -13.53
N ALA A 106 -36.55 -12.13 -13.31
CA ALA A 106 -37.06 -13.08 -14.30
C ALA A 106 -37.85 -12.41 -15.42
N VAL A 107 -38.20 -11.12 -15.30
CA VAL A 107 -38.86 -10.39 -16.39
C VAL A 107 -37.87 -10.19 -17.54
N SER A 108 -38.08 -10.97 -18.59
CA SER A 108 -37.33 -10.88 -19.84
C SER A 108 -38.24 -10.50 -21.01
N LEU A 109 -37.76 -9.60 -21.86
CA LEU A 109 -38.36 -9.35 -23.17
C LEU A 109 -37.66 -10.26 -24.18
N ARG A 110 -38.41 -11.22 -24.72
CA ARG A 110 -37.94 -12.07 -25.80
C ARG A 110 -38.25 -11.38 -27.11
N VAL A 111 -37.22 -10.91 -27.78
CA VAL A 111 -37.34 -10.29 -29.11
C VAL A 111 -36.71 -11.25 -30.10
N GLU A 112 -37.55 -11.84 -30.96
CA GLU A 112 -37.08 -12.58 -32.13
C GLU A 112 -36.93 -11.63 -33.31
N MET A 113 -35.69 -11.46 -33.78
CA MET A 113 -35.43 -10.80 -35.06
C MET A 113 -34.49 -11.67 -35.89
N LEU A 114 -34.85 -11.90 -37.17
CA LEU A 114 -34.02 -12.60 -38.16
C LEU A 114 -33.54 -14.00 -37.69
N GLY A 115 -34.43 -14.79 -37.10
CA GLY A 115 -34.12 -16.16 -36.65
C GLY A 115 -33.18 -16.23 -35.45
N ARG A 116 -32.87 -15.10 -34.79
CA ARG A 116 -32.10 -15.05 -33.56
C ARG A 116 -32.99 -14.57 -32.42
N VAL A 117 -33.10 -15.41 -31.39
CA VAL A 117 -33.78 -15.07 -30.14
C VAL A 117 -32.83 -14.23 -29.29
N ALA A 118 -33.19 -12.98 -29.01
CA ALA A 118 -32.51 -12.15 -28.03
C ALA A 118 -33.39 -12.05 -26.77
N GLU A 119 -32.88 -12.53 -25.64
CA GLU A 119 -33.57 -12.44 -24.35
C GLU A 119 -33.03 -11.23 -23.57
N PHE A 120 -33.77 -10.13 -23.56
CA PHE A 120 -33.43 -8.91 -22.82
C PHE A 120 -33.98 -9.01 -21.39
N LYS A 121 -33.10 -9.40 -20.45
CA LYS A 121 -33.39 -9.44 -19.00
C LYS A 121 -33.32 -8.03 -18.37
N TRP A 122 -34.27 -7.16 -18.73
CA TRP A 122 -34.36 -5.80 -18.17
C TRP A 122 -34.76 -5.78 -16.69
N GLY A 123 -35.37 -6.86 -16.22
CA GLY A 123 -35.67 -7.09 -14.81
C GLY A 123 -34.48 -6.91 -13.86
N ALA A 124 -33.31 -7.45 -14.24
CA ALA A 124 -32.07 -7.31 -13.49
C ALA A 124 -31.59 -5.86 -13.36
N PHE A 125 -31.80 -5.06 -14.41
CA PHE A 125 -31.48 -3.64 -14.38
C PHE A 125 -32.37 -2.89 -13.40
N VAL A 126 -33.69 -3.11 -13.44
CA VAL A 126 -34.65 -2.46 -12.52
C VAL A 126 -34.38 -2.86 -11.07
N SER A 127 -34.13 -4.15 -10.81
CA SER A 127 -33.70 -4.67 -9.50
C SER A 127 -32.45 -3.95 -8.97
N SER A 128 -31.45 -3.76 -9.83
CA SER A 128 -30.21 -3.04 -9.49
C SER A 128 -30.46 -1.55 -9.22
N ALA A 129 -31.36 -0.91 -9.98
CA ALA A 129 -31.71 0.50 -9.82
C ALA A 129 -32.45 0.75 -8.49
N ILE A 130 -33.38 -0.14 -8.14
CA ILE A 130 -34.07 -0.10 -6.83
C ILE A 130 -33.05 -0.24 -5.70
N THR A 131 -32.11 -1.19 -5.81
CA THR A 131 -31.06 -1.39 -4.81
C THR A 131 -30.16 -0.16 -4.68
N LEU A 132 -29.84 0.51 -5.80
CA LEU A 132 -29.06 1.76 -5.81
C LEU A 132 -29.79 2.89 -5.09
N VAL A 133 -31.08 3.11 -5.40
CA VAL A 133 -31.90 4.14 -4.75
C VAL A 133 -32.04 3.86 -3.25
N ALA A 134 -32.27 2.59 -2.87
CA ALA A 134 -32.33 2.20 -1.47
C ALA A 134 -30.99 2.41 -0.74
N THR A 135 -29.87 2.10 -1.37
CA THR A 135 -28.52 2.37 -0.83
C THR A 135 -28.30 3.86 -0.62
N ALA A 136 -28.64 4.69 -1.62
CA ALA A 136 -28.56 6.15 -1.50
C ALA A 136 -29.45 6.68 -0.36
N PHE A 137 -30.66 6.14 -0.20
CA PHE A 137 -31.58 6.50 0.88
C PHE A 137 -31.01 6.15 2.27
N VAL A 138 -30.41 4.98 2.43
CA VAL A 138 -29.78 4.57 3.69
C VAL A 138 -28.58 5.48 4.02
N ILE A 139 -27.75 5.81 3.04
CA ILE A 139 -26.63 6.76 3.22
C ILE A 139 -27.17 8.12 3.68
N TYR A 140 -28.22 8.62 3.02
CA TYR A 140 -28.87 9.87 3.41
C TYR A 140 -29.37 9.82 4.86
N LEU A 141 -30.05 8.74 5.26
CA LEU A 141 -30.51 8.57 6.63
C LEU A 141 -29.35 8.57 7.63
N ILE A 142 -28.24 7.87 7.35
CA ILE A 142 -27.08 7.82 8.23
C ILE A 142 -26.47 9.22 8.40
N ILE A 143 -26.24 9.96 7.31
CA ILE A 143 -25.67 11.31 7.36
C ILE A 143 -26.59 12.27 8.11
N ASN A 144 -27.90 12.17 7.85
CA ASN A 144 -28.91 13.01 8.49
C ASN A 144 -29.06 12.69 9.99
N LEU A 145 -29.06 11.41 10.37
CA LEU A 145 -29.11 10.96 11.77
C LEU A 145 -27.85 11.31 12.55
N ALA A 146 -26.68 11.21 11.90
CA ALA A 146 -25.41 11.63 12.48
C ALA A 146 -25.34 13.13 12.76
N LYS A 147 -26.35 13.92 12.36
CA LYS A 147 -26.44 15.38 12.59
C LYS A 147 -25.19 16.14 12.16
N LEU A 148 -24.40 15.61 11.23
CA LEU A 148 -23.25 16.32 10.67
C LEU A 148 -23.69 17.63 9.99
N ASN A 149 -24.92 17.68 9.48
CA ASN A 149 -25.57 18.91 8.97
C ASN A 149 -25.92 19.95 10.06
N LYS A 150 -25.96 19.54 11.34
CA LYS A 150 -26.28 20.41 12.49
C LYS A 150 -25.04 20.85 13.26
N LEU A 151 -23.92 20.13 13.15
CA LEU A 151 -22.66 20.47 13.82
C LEU A 151 -21.86 21.56 13.08
N ASP A 152 -22.22 21.89 11.84
CA ASP A 152 -21.63 23.00 11.07
C ASP A 152 -22.35 24.35 11.29
N LYS A 153 -23.29 24.40 12.25
CA LYS A 153 -23.90 25.63 12.73
C LYS A 153 -23.27 25.99 14.06
N GLU A 154 -22.23 26.82 14.03
CA GLU A 154 -21.84 27.84 15.01
C GLU A 154 -20.44 28.35 14.63
N LYS A 155 -20.39 29.28 13.67
CA LYS A 155 -19.36 30.31 13.63
C LYS A 155 -20.09 31.65 13.62
N LYS A 156 -20.40 32.12 14.83
CA LYS A 156 -20.60 33.53 15.11
C LYS A 156 -19.25 34.15 15.44
#